data_AF-A0A7W7RKH2-F1
#
_entry.id   AF-A0A7W7RKH2-F1
#
_cell.length_a   1.000
_cell.length_b   1.000
_cell.length_c   1.000
_cell.angle_alpha   90.00
_cell.angle_beta   90.00
_cell.angle_gamma   90.00
#
_symmetry.space_group_name_H-M   'P 1'
#
loop_
_entity.id
_entity.type
_entity.pdbx_description
1 polymer ?
#
loop_
_entity_poly.entity_id
_entity_poly.type
_entity_poly.pdbx_seq_one_letter_code
_entity_poly.pdbx_strand_id
1 'polypeptide(L)'
;MTPAPTPCRLVVCRGCCCGTEKKRPGVDHEGQLRRLSTMHDHAGRDIPVQLSDCLDICFQANVIVVHPSSQGRARGGRPVWFGDMTEDARLADLDDWVFEGGPGIAPVPEDLEPHVTSKDAKKPKKAKQDKKAKPEKPEKPEKTGEPGGTKKSKKHKKDKKRKKDKKEMERLR
;
A
#
# COMPACT_ATOMS: atom_id res chain seq x y z
N MET A 1 36.81 22.67 13.41
CA MET A 1 35.65 22.09 14.12
C MET A 1 34.85 21.29 13.12
N THR A 2 34.76 19.98 13.28
CA THR A 2 33.92 19.13 12.41
C THR A 2 32.48 19.27 12.90
N PRO A 3 31.50 19.60 12.03
CA PRO A 3 30.11 19.69 12.44
C PRO A 3 29.62 18.34 12.99
N ALA A 4 28.74 18.40 13.98
CA ALA A 4 28.13 17.21 14.57
C ALA A 4 27.42 16.39 13.47
N PRO A 5 27.43 15.04 13.57
CA PRO A 5 26.78 14.20 12.58
C PRO A 5 25.28 14.48 12.54
N THR A 6 24.72 14.64 11.35
CA THR A 6 23.28 14.91 11.16
C THR A 6 22.52 13.62 10.89
N PRO A 7 21.30 13.45 11.42
CA PRO A 7 20.46 12.29 11.13
C PRO A 7 19.98 12.29 9.66
N CYS A 8 19.26 11.22 9.29
CA CYS A 8 18.45 11.20 8.07
C CYS A 8 17.40 12.33 8.10
N ARG A 9 16.85 12.69 6.95
CA ARG A 9 15.75 13.66 6.84
C ARG A 9 14.71 13.15 5.86
N LEU A 10 13.44 13.38 6.14
CA LEU A 10 12.34 12.98 5.27
C LEU A 10 11.71 14.18 4.58
N VAL A 11 11.36 14.01 3.32
CA VAL A 11 10.47 14.91 2.59
C VAL A 11 9.23 14.14 2.17
N VAL A 12 8.05 14.61 2.55
CA VAL A 12 6.77 13.92 2.32
C VAL A 12 5.89 14.76 1.40
N CYS A 13 5.45 14.19 0.29
CA CYS A 13 4.53 14.85 -0.63
C CYS A 13 3.11 14.88 -0.05
N ARG A 14 2.59 16.08 0.24
CA ARG A 14 1.26 16.28 0.83
C ARG A 14 0.37 17.26 0.07
N GLY A 15 0.72 17.66 -1.15
CA GLY A 15 -0.19 18.47 -1.96
C GLY A 15 -1.24 17.66 -2.73
N CYS A 16 -1.77 18.26 -3.79
CA CYS A 16 -3.08 17.96 -4.35
C CYS A 16 -3.30 16.50 -4.83
N CYS A 17 -2.25 15.75 -5.18
CA CYS A 17 -2.35 14.37 -5.67
C CYS A 17 -2.07 13.29 -4.62
N CYS A 18 -1.28 13.63 -3.59
CA CYS A 18 -0.81 12.66 -2.58
C CYS A 18 -1.46 12.85 -1.22
N GLY A 19 -1.87 14.07 -0.85
CA GLY A 19 -2.34 14.39 0.51
C GLY A 19 -3.85 14.59 0.67
N THR A 20 -4.70 13.98 -0.17
CA THR A 20 -6.16 14.15 -0.05
C THR A 20 -6.91 12.83 -0.13
N GLU A 21 -7.86 12.64 0.78
CA GLU A 21 -8.77 11.47 0.81
C GLU A 21 -9.51 11.29 -0.52
N LYS A 22 -9.87 12.40 -1.18
CA LYS A 22 -10.48 12.38 -2.51
C LYS A 22 -9.62 11.66 -3.56
N LYS A 23 -8.29 11.82 -3.49
CA LYS A 23 -7.36 11.20 -4.44
C LYS A 23 -6.91 9.82 -3.97
N ARG A 24 -6.85 9.61 -2.66
CA ARG A 24 -6.37 8.39 -2.00
C ARG A 24 -7.35 7.98 -0.89
N PRO A 25 -8.51 7.43 -1.24
CA PRO A 25 -9.50 7.01 -0.25
C PRO A 25 -8.97 5.87 0.60
N GLY A 26 -9.27 5.88 1.90
CA GLY A 26 -8.87 4.84 2.85
C GLY A 26 -7.46 4.99 3.42
N VAL A 27 -6.71 6.02 3.03
CA VAL A 27 -5.39 6.30 3.63
C VAL A 27 -5.51 7.40 4.68
N ASP A 28 -5.06 7.12 5.91
CA ASP A 28 -4.98 8.09 7.00
C ASP A 28 -3.72 8.96 6.88
N HIS A 29 -3.77 9.99 6.04
CA HIS A 29 -2.62 10.85 5.76
C HIS A 29 -2.14 11.62 7.01
N GLU A 30 -3.05 11.98 7.92
CA GLU A 30 -2.74 12.70 9.15
C GLU A 30 -2.06 11.77 10.17
N GLY A 31 -2.60 10.56 10.36
CA GLY A 31 -1.98 9.53 11.19
C GLY A 31 -0.60 9.13 10.68
N GLN A 32 -0.44 8.94 9.38
CA GLN A 32 0.86 8.69 8.76
C GLN A 32 1.85 9.83 9.02
N LEU A 33 1.44 11.09 8.84
CA LEU A 33 2.33 12.23 9.09
C LEU A 33 2.74 12.31 10.56
N ARG A 34 1.78 12.09 11.48
CA ARG A 34 2.05 12.05 12.92
C ARG A 34 3.09 10.99 13.25
N ARG A 35 2.91 9.77 12.72
CA ARG A 35 3.86 8.66 12.89
C ARG A 35 5.26 9.02 12.38
N LEU A 36 5.35 9.57 11.17
CA LEU A 36 6.64 9.96 10.59
C LEU A 36 7.33 11.05 11.43
N SER A 37 6.57 11.97 12.01
CA SER A 37 7.11 13.05 12.85
C SER A 37 7.61 12.60 14.23
N THR A 38 7.30 11.37 14.65
CA THR A 38 7.77 10.80 15.93
C THR A 38 8.92 9.80 15.75
N MET A 39 9.47 9.67 14.55
CA MET A 39 10.58 8.75 14.27
C MET A 39 11.89 9.30 14.82
N HIS A 40 12.76 8.38 15.25
CA HIS A 40 14.08 8.68 15.77
C HIS A 40 15.13 7.80 15.10
N ASP A 41 16.39 8.26 15.03
CA ASP A 41 17.50 7.39 14.64
C ASP A 41 17.97 6.49 15.81
N HIS A 42 18.88 5.55 15.53
CA HIS A 42 19.51 4.71 16.56
C HIS A 42 20.24 5.49 17.68
N ALA A 43 20.52 6.77 17.47
CA ALA A 43 21.14 7.65 18.46
C ALA A 43 20.09 8.45 19.28
N GLY A 44 18.79 8.17 19.08
CA GLY A 44 17.68 8.82 19.78
C GLY A 44 17.40 10.26 19.32
N ARG A 45 17.87 10.66 18.14
CA ARG A 45 17.62 12.00 17.60
C ARG A 45 16.37 12.00 16.74
N ASP A 46 15.58 13.06 16.85
CA ASP A 46 14.43 13.30 15.98
C ASP A 46 14.85 13.30 14.52
N ILE A 47 14.06 12.62 13.68
CA ILE A 47 14.20 12.67 12.24
C ILE A 47 13.42 13.87 11.70
N PRO A 48 14.07 14.90 11.11
CA PRO A 48 13.35 16.04 10.58
C PRO A 48 12.47 15.62 9.39
N VAL A 49 11.17 15.91 9.50
CA VAL A 49 10.17 15.69 8.44
C VAL A 49 9.78 17.03 7.85
N GLN A 50 9.98 17.19 6.54
CA GLN A 50 9.55 18.35 5.78
C GLN A 50 8.38 17.96 4.86
N LEU A 51 7.36 18.81 4.80
CA LEU A 51 6.29 18.66 3.82
C LEU A 51 6.69 19.33 2.51
N SER A 52 6.32 18.69 1.40
CA SER A 52 6.36 19.29 0.06
C SER A 52 4.96 19.28 -0.55
N ASP A 53 4.60 20.35 -1.25
CA ASP A 53 3.35 20.41 -2.00
C ASP A 53 3.37 19.42 -3.18
N CYS A 54 4.48 19.33 -3.91
CA CYS A 54 4.62 18.41 -5.03
C CYS A 54 6.05 17.90 -5.15
N LEU A 55 6.19 16.65 -5.61
CA LEU A 55 7.47 16.03 -5.96
C LEU A 55 7.50 15.58 -7.44
N ASP A 56 6.60 16.13 -8.25
CA ASP A 56 6.45 15.95 -9.70
C ASP A 56 6.21 14.51 -10.22
N ILE A 57 6.13 13.52 -9.33
CA ILE A 57 5.77 12.13 -9.65
C ILE A 57 4.35 11.77 -9.21
N CYS A 58 3.38 12.63 -9.56
CA CYS A 58 1.97 12.52 -9.14
C CYS A 58 1.25 11.21 -9.55
N PHE A 59 1.87 10.37 -10.39
CA PHE A 59 1.32 9.08 -10.77
C PHE A 59 1.52 8.00 -9.70
N GLN A 60 2.44 8.20 -8.74
CA GLN A 60 2.57 7.38 -7.53
C GLN A 60 1.81 8.02 -6.36
N ALA A 61 1.29 7.21 -5.45
CA ALA A 61 0.66 7.69 -4.22
C ALA A 61 1.71 8.01 -3.15
N ASN A 62 1.42 8.91 -2.21
CA ASN A 62 2.17 9.11 -0.97
C ASN A 62 3.69 8.97 -1.11
N VAL A 63 4.29 9.89 -1.85
CA VAL A 63 5.74 9.87 -2.11
C VAL A 63 6.50 10.37 -0.90
N ILE A 64 7.52 9.62 -0.50
CA ILE A 64 8.46 9.96 0.58
C ILE A 64 9.89 9.92 0.03
N VAL A 65 10.68 10.93 0.35
CA VAL A 65 12.11 10.98 0.02
C VAL A 65 12.91 10.91 1.31
N VAL A 66 13.77 9.91 1.43
CA VAL A 66 14.69 9.77 2.55
C VAL A 66 16.05 10.30 2.13
N HIS A 67 16.45 11.43 2.70
CA HIS A 67 17.79 11.96 2.55
C HIS A 67 18.76 11.28 3.53
N PRO A 68 19.96 10.89 3.07
CA PRO A 68 20.95 10.23 3.92
C PRO A 68 21.38 11.10 5.10
N SER A 69 21.83 10.45 6.17
CA SER A 69 22.56 11.07 7.28
C SER A 69 23.93 11.60 6.82
N SER A 70 24.65 12.34 7.66
CA SER A 70 26.03 12.76 7.33
C SER A 70 26.95 11.56 7.11
N GLN A 71 26.77 10.49 7.90
CA GLN A 71 27.52 9.25 7.77
C GLN A 71 27.15 8.50 6.49
N GLY A 72 25.85 8.40 6.18
CA GLY A 72 25.37 7.79 4.94
C GLY A 72 25.91 8.52 3.71
N ARG A 73 25.92 9.87 3.72
CA ARG A 73 26.53 10.68 2.66
C ARG A 73 28.03 10.41 2.50
N ALA A 74 28.77 10.29 3.61
CA ALA A 74 30.20 10.02 3.58
C ALA A 74 30.52 8.65 2.95
N ARG A 75 29.59 7.69 3.02
CA ARG A 75 29.68 6.38 2.36
C ARG A 75 29.13 6.35 0.93
N GLY A 76 28.81 7.51 0.35
CA GLY A 76 28.25 7.62 -1.00
C GLY A 76 26.74 7.51 -1.07
N GLY A 77 26.04 7.44 0.06
CA GLY A 77 24.58 7.41 0.13
C GLY A 77 23.93 8.58 -0.63
N ARG A 78 22.86 8.27 -1.36
CA ARG A 78 22.03 9.20 -2.14
C ARG A 78 20.60 9.19 -1.61
N PRO A 79 19.82 10.25 -1.86
CA PRO A 79 18.41 10.24 -1.50
C PRO A 79 17.68 9.08 -2.17
N VAL A 80 16.88 8.34 -1.41
CA VAL A 80 16.03 7.26 -1.93
C VAL A 80 14.60 7.75 -1.94
N TRP A 81 13.91 7.51 -3.05
CA TRP A 81 12.52 7.91 -3.23
C TRP A 81 11.65 6.67 -3.12
N PHE A 82 10.55 6.79 -2.37
CA PHE A 82 9.53 5.75 -2.26
C PHE A 82 8.20 6.27 -2.77
N GLY A 83 7.53 5.46 -3.56
CA GLY A 83 6.16 5.67 -4.01
C GLY A 83 5.21 4.62 -3.41
N ASP A 84 3.93 4.95 -3.37
CA ASP A 84 2.86 4.09 -2.87
C ASP A 84 3.03 3.71 -1.38
N MET A 85 3.50 4.65 -0.55
CA MET A 85 3.62 4.49 0.92
C MET A 85 2.26 4.69 1.62
N THR A 86 1.30 3.83 1.31
CA THR A 86 -0.08 3.92 1.79
C THR A 86 -0.37 3.05 3.00
N GLU A 87 0.36 1.96 3.19
CA GLU A 87 0.09 1.00 4.27
C GLU A 87 0.97 1.26 5.50
N ASP A 88 0.40 1.01 6.67
CA ASP A 88 1.11 1.16 7.95
C ASP A 88 2.29 0.18 8.10
N ALA A 89 2.19 -1.01 7.51
CA ALA A 89 3.30 -1.97 7.49
C ALA A 89 4.52 -1.39 6.76
N ARG A 90 4.32 -0.81 5.58
CA ARG A 90 5.42 -0.19 4.81
C ARG A 90 6.04 1.00 5.54
N LEU A 91 5.24 1.74 6.30
CA LEU A 91 5.77 2.82 7.15
C LEU A 91 6.54 2.29 8.36
N ALA A 92 6.24 1.08 8.83
CA ALA A 92 7.05 0.40 9.84
C ALA A 92 8.41 0.01 9.27
N ASP A 93 8.43 -0.63 8.10
CA ASP A 93 9.67 -1.03 7.45
C ASP A 93 10.55 0.19 7.11
N LEU A 94 9.92 1.33 6.78
CA LEU A 94 10.62 2.59 6.56
C LEU A 94 11.26 3.13 7.85
N ASP A 95 10.53 3.08 8.96
CA ASP A 95 10.99 3.52 10.29
C ASP A 95 12.18 2.68 10.74
N ASP A 96 12.05 1.34 10.68
CA ASP A 96 13.10 0.39 11.02
C ASP A 96 14.36 0.63 10.17
N TRP A 97 14.20 0.83 8.86
CA TRP A 97 15.34 1.13 7.99
C TRP A 97 16.00 2.48 8.29
N VAL A 98 15.22 3.51 8.60
CA VAL A 98 15.76 4.82 9.00
C VAL A 98 16.48 4.71 10.34
N PHE A 99 15.95 3.93 11.29
CA PHE A 99 16.56 3.63 12.57
C PHE A 99 17.93 2.95 12.40
N GLU A 100 18.03 1.95 11.51
CA GLU A 100 19.29 1.28 11.12
C GLU A 100 20.30 2.21 10.41
N GLY A 101 19.91 3.43 10.08
CA GLY A 101 20.77 4.49 9.54
C GLY A 101 20.46 4.85 8.08
N GLY A 102 19.53 4.14 7.44
CA GLY A 102 18.96 4.48 6.14
C GLY A 102 19.98 4.52 4.99
N PRO A 103 19.79 5.42 4.00
CA PRO A 103 20.54 5.38 2.75
C PRO A 103 22.06 5.47 2.91
N GLY A 104 22.77 4.49 2.35
CA GLY A 104 24.23 4.38 2.39
C GLY A 104 24.80 3.76 3.67
N ILE A 105 23.95 3.44 4.65
CA ILE A 105 24.33 2.71 5.87
C ILE A 105 23.71 1.32 5.88
N ALA A 106 22.38 1.25 5.72
CA ALA A 106 21.61 0.02 5.63
C ALA A 106 21.10 -0.19 4.20
N PRO A 107 21.09 -1.43 3.67
CA PRO A 107 20.45 -1.73 2.39
C PRO A 107 18.95 -1.46 2.47
N VAL A 108 18.31 -1.18 1.34
CA VAL A 108 16.84 -1.02 1.31
C VAL A 108 16.21 -2.39 1.61
N PRO A 109 15.24 -2.49 2.55
CA PRO A 109 14.54 -3.74 2.84
C PRO A 109 13.82 -4.28 1.59
N GLU A 110 13.78 -5.61 1.44
CA GLU A 110 13.14 -6.28 0.29
C GLU A 110 11.67 -5.86 0.11
N ASP A 111 10.93 -5.66 1.20
CA ASP A 111 9.53 -5.22 1.17
C ASP A 111 9.35 -3.78 0.65
N LEU A 112 10.40 -2.94 0.73
CA LEU A 112 10.41 -1.57 0.24
C LEU A 112 10.98 -1.45 -1.18
N GLU A 113 11.74 -2.43 -1.68
CA GLU A 113 12.34 -2.39 -3.02
C GLU A 113 11.31 -2.18 -4.15
N PRO A 114 10.13 -2.82 -4.16
CA PRO A 114 9.09 -2.59 -5.18
C PRO A 114 8.55 -1.16 -5.20
N HIS A 115 8.75 -0.43 -4.12
CA HIS A 115 8.28 0.93 -3.91
C HIS A 115 9.36 1.97 -4.20
N VAL A 116 10.61 1.55 -4.44
CA VAL A 116 11.69 2.46 -4.82
C VAL A 116 11.39 3.07 -6.19
N THR A 117 11.50 4.39 -6.25
CA THR A 117 11.23 5.20 -7.44
C THR A 117 12.34 6.23 -7.65
N SER A 118 12.15 7.15 -8.57
CA SER A 118 13.05 8.28 -8.77
C SER A 118 12.27 9.53 -9.17
N LYS A 119 12.89 10.71 -9.01
CA LYS A 119 12.33 11.97 -9.48
C LYS A 119 11.98 11.94 -10.97
N ASP A 120 12.76 11.21 -11.76
CA ASP A 120 12.64 11.10 -13.21
C ASP A 120 11.78 9.90 -13.65
N ALA A 121 11.15 9.21 -12.70
CA ALA A 121 10.31 8.07 -12.99
C ALA A 121 9.21 8.46 -13.98
N LYS A 122 9.05 7.65 -15.02
CA LYS A 122 8.02 7.86 -16.05
C LYS A 122 6.82 7.00 -15.71
N LYS A 123 5.62 7.58 -15.83
CA LYS A 123 4.38 6.84 -15.68
C LYS A 123 4.41 5.61 -16.59
N PRO A 124 4.21 4.39 -16.06
CA PRO A 124 4.23 3.19 -16.88
C PRO A 124 3.14 3.33 -17.95
N LYS A 125 3.54 3.18 -19.21
CA LYS A 125 2.58 3.04 -20.30
C LYS A 125 1.86 1.72 -20.05
N LYS A 126 0.53 1.74 -19.87
CA LYS A 126 -0.27 0.52 -19.69
C LYS A 126 0.15 -0.49 -20.75
N ALA A 127 0.84 -1.57 -20.34
CA ALA A 127 0.95 -2.73 -21.20
C ALA A 127 -0.48 -3.21 -21.46
N LYS A 128 -0.84 -3.43 -22.73
CA LYS A 128 -2.05 -4.17 -23.06
C LYS A 128 -1.90 -5.51 -22.35
N GLN A 129 -2.71 -5.76 -21.34
CA GLN A 129 -2.80 -7.08 -20.73
C GLN A 129 -3.28 -8.02 -21.84
N ASP A 130 -2.38 -8.83 -22.38
CA ASP A 130 -2.78 -10.02 -23.12
C ASP A 130 -3.54 -10.91 -22.14
N LYS A 131 -4.84 -11.05 -22.40
CA LYS A 131 -5.73 -11.98 -21.71
C LYS A 131 -5.16 -13.40 -21.81
N LYS A 132 -4.54 -13.89 -20.75
CA LYS A 132 -4.32 -15.31 -20.45
C LYS A 132 -4.54 -15.47 -18.94
N ALA A 133 -5.32 -16.42 -18.41
CA ALA A 133 -5.98 -17.56 -18.99
C ALA A 133 -7.31 -17.82 -18.25
N LYS A 134 -8.25 -18.36 -19.02
CA LYS A 134 -9.52 -18.97 -18.58
C LYS A 134 -9.20 -20.13 -17.62
N PRO A 135 -9.84 -20.23 -16.43
CA PRO A 135 -9.71 -21.43 -15.62
C PRO A 135 -10.30 -22.61 -16.38
N GLU A 136 -9.49 -23.65 -16.56
CA GLU A 136 -9.88 -24.92 -17.12
C GLU A 136 -10.90 -25.61 -16.22
N LYS A 137 -11.89 -26.18 -16.90
CA LYS A 137 -13.01 -26.93 -16.36
C LYS A 137 -12.50 -28.30 -15.86
N PRO A 138 -12.77 -28.72 -14.61
CA PRO A 138 -12.50 -30.11 -14.24
C PRO A 138 -13.47 -31.03 -14.99
N GLU A 139 -12.91 -31.86 -15.87
CA GLU A 139 -13.59 -33.03 -16.43
C GLU A 139 -13.61 -34.20 -15.44
N LYS A 140 -14.53 -35.10 -15.71
CA LYS A 140 -15.27 -35.98 -14.79
C LYS A 140 -14.79 -37.43 -14.98
N PRO A 141 -14.71 -38.28 -13.95
CA PRO A 141 -14.59 -39.71 -14.17
C PRO A 141 -15.96 -40.35 -14.49
N GLU A 142 -16.05 -41.04 -15.63
CA GLU A 142 -17.10 -42.00 -16.05
C GLU A 142 -16.99 -43.31 -15.25
N LYS A 143 -18.03 -43.78 -14.55
CA LYS A 143 -19.26 -44.52 -14.93
C LYS A 143 -19.09 -46.05 -15.01
N THR A 144 -19.89 -46.75 -14.19
CA THR A 144 -20.67 -47.99 -14.51
C THR A 144 -21.53 -48.31 -13.27
N GLY A 145 -22.83 -48.65 -13.29
CA GLY A 145 -23.87 -48.73 -14.32
C GLY A 145 -25.27 -48.83 -13.65
N GLU A 146 -26.28 -48.23 -14.30
CA GLU A 146 -27.72 -48.60 -14.46
C GLU A 146 -28.64 -49.11 -13.31
N PRO A 147 -30.00 -49.09 -13.47
CA PRO A 147 -30.85 -47.90 -13.58
C PRO A 147 -32.10 -47.97 -12.66
N GLY A 148 -32.81 -46.85 -12.51
CA GLY A 148 -34.24 -46.92 -12.17
C GLY A 148 -34.82 -45.66 -11.54
N GLY A 149 -35.89 -45.14 -12.14
CA GLY A 149 -36.95 -44.50 -11.35
C GLY A 149 -37.16 -43.00 -11.54
N THR A 150 -37.77 -42.64 -12.67
CA THR A 150 -38.93 -41.73 -12.80
C THR A 150 -38.96 -40.30 -12.21
N LYS A 151 -39.36 -39.40 -13.12
CA LYS A 151 -40.34 -38.29 -12.97
C LYS A 151 -39.87 -37.07 -12.17
N LYS A 152 -39.53 -35.97 -12.84
CA LYS A 152 -40.38 -34.97 -13.54
C LYS A 152 -40.47 -33.70 -12.70
N SER A 153 -39.97 -32.64 -13.32
CA SER A 153 -40.65 -31.35 -13.48
C SER A 153 -40.64 -30.32 -12.34
N LYS A 154 -40.31 -29.10 -12.80
CA LYS A 154 -40.95 -27.82 -12.46
C LYS A 154 -40.64 -27.29 -11.06
N LYS A 155 -40.45 -26.00 -10.82
CA LYS A 155 -40.52 -24.78 -11.61
C LYS A 155 -40.22 -23.67 -10.60
N HIS A 156 -39.38 -22.72 -11.00
CA HIS A 156 -39.48 -21.29 -10.70
C HIS A 156 -40.50 -20.83 -9.64
N LYS A 157 -40.01 -20.03 -8.68
CA LYS A 157 -40.71 -19.02 -7.83
C LYS A 157 -40.59 -19.30 -6.33
N LYS A 158 -39.74 -18.55 -5.62
CA LYS A 158 -40.17 -17.91 -4.35
C LYS A 158 -39.27 -16.78 -3.82
N ASP A 159 -38.72 -15.95 -4.70
CA ASP A 159 -38.43 -14.55 -4.36
C ASP A 159 -39.76 -13.79 -4.13
N LYS A 160 -40.42 -14.01 -2.99
CA LYS A 160 -41.49 -13.11 -2.47
C LYS A 160 -42.02 -13.38 -1.06
N LYS A 161 -41.51 -14.34 -0.28
CA LYS A 161 -42.09 -14.64 1.06
C LYS A 161 -41.26 -14.16 2.27
N ARG A 162 -39.96 -13.90 2.14
CA ARG A 162 -39.12 -13.52 3.30
C ARG A 162 -39.24 -12.05 3.78
N LYS A 163 -39.96 -11.19 3.06
CA LYS A 163 -40.18 -9.78 3.45
C LYS A 163 -41.48 -9.53 4.24
N LYS A 164 -42.33 -10.54 4.45
CA LYS A 164 -43.59 -10.37 5.19
C LYS A 164 -43.50 -10.81 6.66
N ASP A 165 -42.75 -11.88 6.96
CA ASP A 165 -42.83 -12.51 8.29
C ASP A 165 -41.93 -11.85 9.37
N LYS A 166 -40.94 -11.01 9.02
CA LYS A 166 -40.11 -10.33 10.04
C LYS A 166 -40.71 -9.00 10.54
N LYS A 167 -41.57 -8.36 9.75
CA LYS A 167 -42.19 -7.07 10.13
C LYS A 167 -43.33 -7.23 11.16
N GLU A 168 -43.84 -8.46 11.34
CA GLU A 168 -44.92 -8.76 12.29
C GLU A 168 -44.39 -9.09 13.70
N MET A 169 -43.15 -9.58 13.84
CA MET A 169 -42.58 -9.99 15.13
C MET A 169 -41.92 -8.85 15.94
N GLU A 170 -41.77 -7.65 15.35
CA GLU A 170 -41.20 -6.47 16.05
C GLU A 170 -42.27 -5.54 16.64
N ARG A 171 -43.56 -5.78 16.35
CA ARG A 171 -44.69 -5.03 16.92
C ARG A 171 -45.29 -5.64 18.20
N LEU A 172 -44.69 -6.73 18.71
CA LEU A 172 -45.16 -7.48 19.87
C LEU A 172 -44.06 -7.64 20.95
N ARG A 173 -43.06 -6.76 20.96
CA ARG A 173 -42.05 -6.66 22.03
C ARG A 173 -41.96 -5.23 22.55
#